data_AF-A0AAW0LL37-F1
#
_entry.id   AF-A0AAW0LL37-F1
#
_cell.length_a   1.000
_cell.length_b   1.000
_cell.length_c   1.000
_cell.angle_alpha   90.00
_cell.angle_beta   90.00
_cell.angle_gamma   90.00
#
_symmetry.space_group_name_H-M   'P 1'
#
loop_
_entity.id
_entity.type
_entity.pdbx_description
1 polymer ?
#
loop_
_entity_poly.entity_id
_entity_poly.type
_entity_poly.pdbx_seq_one_letter_code
_entity_poly.pdbx_strand_id
1 'polypeptide(L)'
;MRGQRSLLMHSFHVDDSEVTLNVCLGKQFSGGTLFFRGVRCDEHVHSESQPEEIIDYSHVPGRAVLHRGRHRHGARATTSGQRVNLLLWCRSSVFRELKKYQKDFSKWCGECQREKKERQRLAVGATKLELFKRLHKPTS
;
A
#
# COMPACT_ATOMS: atom_id res chain seq x y z
N MET A 1 -16.24 -18.55 -34.00
CA MET A 1 -15.23 -17.48 -33.91
C MET A 1 -14.47 -17.65 -32.59
N ARG A 2 -13.13 -17.71 -32.63
CA ARG A 2 -12.28 -18.04 -31.48
C ARG A 2 -12.15 -16.83 -30.55
N GLY A 3 -12.69 -16.90 -29.33
CA GLY A 3 -12.43 -15.94 -28.25
C GLY A 3 -11.12 -16.28 -27.55
N GLN A 4 -10.18 -15.33 -27.56
CA GLN A 4 -8.82 -15.47 -27.04
C GLN A 4 -8.75 -15.81 -25.55
N ARG A 5 -7.74 -16.64 -25.24
CA ARG A 5 -7.33 -17.09 -23.91
C ARG A 5 -7.06 -15.90 -22.97
N SER A 6 -7.57 -16.00 -21.75
CA SER A 6 -7.20 -15.15 -20.60
C SER A 6 -5.69 -15.10 -20.42
N LEU A 7 -5.08 -13.94 -20.72
CA LEU A 7 -3.74 -13.58 -20.27
C LEU A 7 -3.86 -13.12 -18.81
N LEU A 8 -3.58 -14.05 -17.89
CA LEU A 8 -3.80 -13.89 -16.45
C LEU A 8 -3.16 -12.61 -15.88
N MET A 9 -3.96 -11.56 -15.71
CA MET A 9 -3.67 -10.44 -14.82
C MET A 9 -3.88 -10.91 -13.38
N HIS A 10 -2.88 -10.76 -12.50
CA HIS A 10 -3.15 -10.94 -11.08
C HIS A 10 -3.82 -9.66 -10.58
N SER A 11 -5.08 -9.79 -10.18
CA SER A 11 -5.96 -8.67 -9.83
C SER A 11 -5.41 -7.85 -8.66
N PHE A 12 -5.90 -6.62 -8.51
CA PHE A 12 -5.52 -5.75 -7.40
C PHE A 12 -6.01 -6.32 -6.06
N HIS A 13 -5.10 -6.59 -5.12
CA HIS A 13 -5.40 -7.28 -3.87
C HIS A 13 -4.43 -6.91 -2.74
N VAL A 14 -4.64 -7.50 -1.56
CA VAL A 14 -3.71 -7.59 -0.44
C VAL A 14 -3.47 -9.05 -0.11
N ASP A 15 -2.32 -9.38 0.47
CA ASP A 15 -2.05 -10.73 0.94
C ASP A 15 -2.60 -10.95 2.36
N ASP A 16 -3.03 -12.19 2.66
CA ASP A 16 -3.25 -12.65 4.04
C ASP A 16 -1.92 -13.07 4.70
N SER A 17 -0.98 -12.12 4.76
CA SER A 17 0.34 -12.27 5.37
C SER A 17 0.72 -10.99 6.15
N GLU A 18 1.66 -11.10 7.08
CA GLU A 18 2.31 -9.90 7.63
C GLU A 18 3.36 -9.37 6.65
N VAL A 19 4.11 -10.29 6.05
CA VAL A 19 5.18 -10.02 5.08
C VAL A 19 5.09 -11.03 3.94
N THR A 20 5.33 -10.56 2.72
CA THR A 20 5.42 -11.39 1.51
C THR A 20 6.79 -11.19 0.87
N LEU A 21 7.46 -12.30 0.55
CA LEU A 21 8.67 -12.34 -0.27
C LEU A 21 8.32 -12.92 -1.64
N ASN A 22 8.62 -12.17 -2.69
CA ASN A 22 8.40 -12.57 -4.07
C ASN A 22 9.73 -12.59 -4.83
N VAL A 23 10.22 -13.78 -5.18
CA VAL A 23 11.51 -13.98 -5.86
C VAL A 23 11.28 -14.33 -7.32
N CYS A 24 11.92 -13.62 -8.24
CA CYS A 24 11.87 -13.92 -9.67
C CYS A 24 12.85 -15.06 -10.00
N LEU A 25 12.33 -16.24 -10.32
CA LEU A 25 13.13 -17.41 -10.70
C LEU A 25 13.18 -17.64 -12.22
N GLY A 26 12.37 -16.90 -12.99
CA GLY A 26 12.30 -17.05 -14.45
C GLY A 26 13.61 -16.71 -15.15
N LYS A 27 13.75 -17.17 -16.41
CA LYS A 27 14.92 -16.87 -17.26
C LYS A 27 14.74 -15.61 -18.10
N GLN A 28 13.89 -15.69 -19.13
CA GLN A 28 13.60 -14.59 -20.05
C GLN A 28 12.09 -14.46 -20.23
N PHE A 29 11.55 -13.28 -19.89
CA PHE A 29 10.16 -12.91 -20.09
C PHE A 29 10.05 -11.38 -20.24
N SER A 30 8.92 -10.91 -20.76
CA SER A 30 8.57 -9.48 -20.78
C SER A 30 7.15 -9.26 -20.24
N GLY A 31 6.86 -8.03 -19.81
CA GLY A 31 5.66 -7.72 -19.03
C GLY A 31 5.79 -8.22 -17.58
N GLY A 32 4.67 -8.54 -16.93
CA GLY A 32 4.68 -9.06 -15.57
C GLY A 32 5.07 -8.03 -14.49
N THR A 33 5.01 -6.74 -14.81
CA THR A 33 5.30 -5.63 -13.89
C THR A 33 4.45 -5.76 -12.64
N LEU A 34 5.11 -5.78 -11.48
CA LEU A 34 4.44 -5.67 -10.19
C LEU A 34 4.01 -4.23 -10.01
N PHE A 35 2.81 -4.01 -9.50
CA PHE A 35 2.33 -2.67 -9.19
C PHE A 35 1.84 -2.61 -7.75
N PHE A 36 2.18 -1.53 -7.05
CA PHE A 36 1.89 -1.28 -5.65
C PHE A 36 1.17 0.05 -5.48
N ARG A 37 0.19 0.10 -4.57
CA ARG A 37 -0.75 1.22 -4.42
C ARG A 37 -0.94 1.61 -2.95
N GLY A 38 0.18 1.67 -2.23
CA GLY A 38 0.23 2.07 -0.82
C GLY A 38 -0.32 1.03 0.15
N VAL A 39 0.05 1.21 1.42
CA VAL A 39 -0.31 0.31 2.52
C VAL A 39 -1.55 0.83 3.24
N ARG A 40 -2.49 -0.07 3.56
CA ARG A 40 -3.78 0.28 4.19
C ARG A 40 -4.14 -0.60 5.38
N CYS A 41 -4.74 0.01 6.41
CA CYS A 41 -5.41 -0.73 7.48
C CYS A 41 -6.71 -1.37 6.96
N ASP A 42 -7.36 -2.16 7.81
CA ASP A 42 -8.62 -2.83 7.48
C ASP A 42 -9.73 -1.82 7.09
N GLU A 43 -9.80 -0.68 7.78
CA GLU A 43 -10.80 0.37 7.52
C GLU A 43 -10.59 1.08 6.17
N HIS A 44 -9.33 1.21 5.73
CA HIS A 44 -8.97 2.01 4.55
C HIS A 44 -8.55 1.15 3.34
N VAL A 45 -8.78 -0.17 3.36
CA VAL A 45 -8.30 -1.06 2.30
C VAL A 45 -8.81 -0.65 0.91
N HIS A 46 -10.01 -0.09 0.84
CA HIS A 46 -10.67 0.38 -0.38
C HIS A 46 -10.48 1.87 -0.69
N SER A 47 -9.74 2.62 0.13
CA SER A 47 -9.56 4.07 -0.12
C SER A 47 -8.70 4.33 -1.35
N GLU A 48 -8.76 5.52 -1.94
CA GLU A 48 -7.97 5.80 -3.14
C GLU A 48 -6.46 5.82 -2.85
N SER A 49 -5.68 5.67 -3.92
CA SER A 49 -4.21 5.76 -3.87
C SER A 49 -3.77 7.15 -4.27
N GLN A 50 -2.82 7.73 -3.54
CA GLN A 50 -2.22 9.01 -3.90
C GLN A 50 -1.08 8.80 -4.88
N PRO A 51 -0.70 9.82 -5.66
CA PRO A 51 0.38 9.74 -6.62
C PRO A 51 1.70 9.20 -6.03
N GLU A 52 2.03 9.59 -4.79
CA GLU A 52 3.27 9.17 -4.11
C GLU A 52 3.25 7.69 -3.69
N GLU A 53 2.09 7.05 -3.71
CA GLU A 53 1.89 5.65 -3.32
C GLU A 53 1.93 4.69 -4.52
N ILE A 54 2.01 5.23 -5.74
CA ILE A 54 2.00 4.47 -7.00
C ILE A 54 3.43 4.06 -7.33
N ILE A 55 3.73 2.77 -7.17
CA ILE A 55 5.03 2.20 -7.49
C ILE A 55 4.82 1.05 -8.48
N ASP A 56 5.45 1.14 -9.65
CA ASP A 56 5.48 0.05 -10.63
C ASP A 56 6.92 -0.48 -10.70
N TYR A 57 7.08 -1.80 -10.57
CA TYR A 57 8.36 -2.49 -10.52
C TYR A 57 8.44 -3.60 -11.57
N SER A 58 9.36 -3.44 -12.52
CA SER A 58 9.68 -4.48 -13.51
C SER A 58 10.48 -5.58 -12.83
N HIS A 59 9.85 -6.75 -12.63
CA HIS A 59 10.49 -7.85 -11.93
C HIS A 59 11.66 -8.41 -12.74
N VAL A 60 12.82 -8.57 -12.12
CA VAL A 60 14.04 -9.03 -12.78
C VAL A 60 14.44 -10.41 -12.25
N PRO A 61 14.74 -11.39 -13.13
CA PRO A 61 15.34 -12.67 -12.74
C PRO A 61 16.44 -12.55 -11.69
N GLY A 62 16.41 -13.41 -10.68
CA GLY A 62 17.39 -13.43 -9.58
C GLY A 62 17.18 -12.34 -8.52
N ARG A 63 16.18 -11.47 -8.65
CA ARG A 63 15.84 -10.46 -7.63
C ARG A 63 14.62 -10.88 -6.82
N ALA A 64 14.53 -10.32 -5.63
CA ALA A 64 13.40 -10.49 -4.74
C ALA A 64 12.78 -9.15 -4.36
N VAL A 65 11.47 -9.15 -4.16
CA VAL A 65 10.69 -8.06 -3.58
C VAL A 65 10.15 -8.51 -2.24
N LEU A 66 10.50 -7.79 -1.18
CA LEU A 66 9.93 -7.96 0.15
C LEU A 66 8.93 -6.83 0.39
N HIS A 67 7.68 -7.16 0.70
CA HIS A 67 6.65 -6.17 1.01
C HIS A 67 5.76 -6.61 2.16
N ARG A 68 5.06 -5.64 2.76
CA ARG A 68 4.01 -5.92 3.75
C ARG A 68 2.86 -6.62 3.04
N GLY A 69 2.22 -7.60 3.68
CA GLY A 69 1.04 -8.25 3.10
C GLY A 69 -0.12 -7.27 2.89
N ARG A 70 -0.21 -6.24 3.74
CA ARG A 70 -1.16 -5.12 3.61
C ARG A 70 -0.81 -4.08 2.54
N HIS A 71 0.29 -4.25 1.82
CA HIS A 71 0.60 -3.41 0.68
C HIS A 71 -0.29 -3.82 -0.48
N ARG A 72 -1.18 -2.94 -0.92
CA ARG A 72 -2.10 -3.25 -2.01
C ARG A 72 -1.33 -3.35 -3.32
N HIS A 73 -1.49 -4.45 -4.04
CA HIS A 73 -0.65 -4.72 -5.19
C HIS A 73 -1.28 -5.70 -6.18
N GLY A 74 -0.59 -5.94 -7.29
CA GLY A 74 -0.93 -6.94 -8.28
C GLY A 74 0.18 -7.10 -9.30
N ALA A 75 -0.09 -7.84 -10.37
CA ALA A 75 0.85 -8.02 -11.48
C ALA A 75 0.15 -7.82 -12.82
N ARG A 76 0.76 -7.00 -13.69
CA ARG A 76 0.34 -6.85 -15.08
C ARG A 76 0.59 -8.17 -15.85
N ALA A 77 -0.09 -8.32 -16.98
CA ALA A 77 0.06 -9.51 -17.81
C ALA A 77 1.54 -9.72 -18.23
N THR A 78 1.96 -10.97 -18.27
CA THR A 78 3.20 -11.36 -18.95
C THR A 78 2.91 -11.34 -20.46
N THR A 79 3.71 -10.59 -21.22
CA THR A 79 3.47 -10.38 -22.66
C THR A 79 4.30 -11.31 -23.54
N SER A 80 5.42 -11.84 -23.03
CA SER A 80 6.22 -12.87 -23.68
C SER A 80 7.01 -13.70 -22.68
N GLY A 81 7.38 -14.93 -23.06
CA GLY A 81 8.16 -15.85 -22.25
C GLY A 81 7.38 -16.44 -21.07
N GLN A 82 8.12 -17.02 -20.12
CA GLN A 82 7.54 -17.64 -18.92
C GLN A 82 8.10 -16.97 -17.66
N ARG A 83 7.21 -16.29 -16.93
CA ARG A 83 7.51 -15.70 -15.62
C ARG A 83 7.24 -16.74 -14.54
N VAL A 84 8.28 -17.15 -13.85
CA VAL A 84 8.22 -18.08 -12.72
C VAL A 84 8.70 -17.35 -11.47
N ASN A 85 7.88 -17.34 -10.43
CA ASN A 85 8.23 -16.71 -9.16
C ASN A 85 8.08 -17.71 -8.01
N LEU A 86 8.91 -17.55 -6.99
CA LEU A 86 8.71 -18.15 -5.67
C LEU A 86 8.05 -17.11 -4.76
N LEU A 87 6.91 -17.47 -4.17
CA LEU A 87 6.17 -16.64 -3.22
C LEU A 87 6.23 -17.28 -1.83
N LEU A 88 6.69 -16.53 -0.82
CA LEU A 88 6.60 -16.91 0.59
C LEU A 88 5.70 -15.90 1.30
N TRP A 89 4.59 -16.39 1.84
CA TRP A 89 3.71 -15.63 2.73
C TRP A 89 4.06 -15.94 4.17
N CYS A 90 4.69 -14.98 4.84
CA CYS A 90 5.13 -15.12 6.22
C CYS A 90 4.01 -14.67 7.16
N ARG A 91 3.55 -15.61 8.00
CA ARG A 91 2.49 -15.39 8.99
C ARG A 91 3.01 -15.56 10.42
N SER A 92 2.57 -14.70 11.34
CA SER A 92 2.89 -14.80 12.77
C SER A 92 1.62 -14.81 13.62
N SER A 93 1.37 -15.94 14.30
CA SER A 93 0.24 -16.08 15.23
C SER A 93 0.34 -15.10 16.40
N VAL A 94 1.55 -14.92 16.96
CA VAL A 94 1.83 -13.96 18.03
C VAL A 94 1.50 -12.54 17.58
N PHE A 95 1.94 -12.15 16.39
CA PHE A 95 1.63 -10.82 15.86
C PHE A 95 0.12 -10.61 15.70
N ARG A 96 -0.59 -11.61 15.16
CA ARG A 96 -2.05 -11.54 14.97
C ARG A 96 -2.82 -11.46 16.28
N GLU A 97 -2.37 -12.17 17.31
CA GLU A 97 -2.95 -12.07 18.65
C GLU A 97 -2.72 -10.67 19.23
N LEU A 98 -1.48 -10.16 19.19
CA LEU A 98 -1.15 -8.81 19.65
C LEU A 98 -1.94 -7.73 18.90
N LYS A 99 -2.20 -7.92 17.60
CA LYS A 99 -2.98 -7.00 16.78
C LYS A 99 -4.41 -6.80 17.32
N LYS A 100 -5.01 -7.78 18.00
CA LYS A 100 -6.35 -7.63 18.62
C LYS A 100 -6.39 -6.53 19.69
N TYR A 101 -5.27 -6.28 20.33
CA TYR A 101 -5.13 -5.27 21.39
C TYR A 101 -4.57 -3.95 20.85
N GLN A 102 -3.96 -3.96 19.66
CA GLN A 102 -3.42 -2.76 19.01
C GLN A 102 -4.51 -2.01 18.23
N LYS A 103 -5.04 -0.94 18.83
CA LYS A 103 -6.10 -0.12 18.21
C LYS A 103 -5.59 1.01 17.30
N ASP A 104 -4.28 1.31 17.32
CA ASP A 104 -3.71 2.42 16.55
C ASP A 104 -2.92 1.93 15.33
N PHE A 105 -3.56 1.95 14.16
CA PHE A 105 -2.93 1.69 12.87
C PHE A 105 -2.43 2.97 12.17
N SER A 106 -2.53 4.13 12.83
CA SER A 106 -2.29 5.43 12.20
C SER A 106 -0.86 5.63 11.71
N LYS A 107 0.10 4.89 12.26
CA LYS A 107 1.51 5.08 11.94
C LYS A 107 1.93 4.49 10.59
N TRP A 108 1.21 3.53 10.02
CA TRP A 108 1.64 2.85 8.80
C TRP A 108 0.62 2.83 7.67
N CYS A 109 -0.66 3.09 7.97
CA CYS A 109 -1.66 3.28 6.91
C CYS A 109 -1.50 4.68 6.31
N GLY A 110 -1.32 4.75 4.99
CA GLY A 110 -1.19 6.03 4.28
C GLY A 110 -2.39 6.95 4.49
N GLU A 111 -3.61 6.41 4.47
CA GLU A 111 -4.84 7.18 4.70
C GLU A 111 -4.91 7.73 6.14
N CYS A 112 -4.73 6.89 7.16
CA CYS A 112 -4.76 7.36 8.54
C CYS A 112 -3.72 8.48 8.80
N GLN A 113 -2.55 8.38 8.17
CA GLN A 113 -1.53 9.44 8.27
C GLN A 113 -2.01 10.74 7.61
N ARG A 114 -2.70 10.67 6.47
CA ARG A 114 -3.26 11.85 5.79
C ARG A 114 -4.34 12.51 6.62
N GLU A 115 -5.33 11.75 7.07
CA GLU A 115 -6.40 12.27 7.92
C GLU A 115 -5.82 12.91 9.19
N LYS A 116 -4.78 12.29 9.79
CA LYS A 116 -4.08 12.87 10.93
C LYS A 116 -3.41 14.20 10.59
N LYS A 117 -2.70 14.28 9.47
CA LYS A 117 -2.07 15.53 8.98
C LYS A 117 -3.10 16.61 8.70
N GLU A 118 -4.23 16.26 8.12
CA GLU A 118 -5.34 17.18 7.84
C GLU A 118 -5.95 17.73 9.12
N ARG A 119 -6.29 16.86 10.08
CA ARG A 119 -6.76 17.27 11.42
C ARG A 119 -5.78 18.22 12.11
N GLN A 120 -4.48 17.91 12.03
CA GLN A 120 -3.43 18.78 12.57
C GLN A 120 -3.38 20.14 11.87
N ARG A 121 -3.46 20.18 10.54
CA ARG A 121 -3.46 21.42 9.76
C ARG A 121 -4.66 22.31 10.13
N LEU A 122 -5.84 21.72 10.24
CA LEU A 122 -7.06 22.43 10.64
C LEU A 122 -6.95 22.98 12.06
N ALA A 123 -6.47 22.16 13.01
CA ALA A 123 -6.27 22.60 14.40
C ALA A 123 -5.27 23.77 14.50
N VAL A 124 -4.13 23.68 13.80
CA VAL A 124 -3.14 24.77 13.75
C VAL A 124 -3.75 26.04 13.14
N GLY A 125 -4.53 25.90 12.07
CA GLY A 125 -5.25 27.03 11.45
C GLY A 125 -6.23 27.71 12.42
N ALA A 126 -7.03 26.92 13.14
CA ALA A 126 -7.99 27.42 14.13
C ALA A 126 -7.28 28.15 15.28
N THR A 127 -6.22 27.57 15.84
CA THR A 127 -5.43 28.19 16.91
C THR A 127 -4.79 29.50 16.45
N LYS A 128 -4.23 29.56 15.23
CA LYS A 128 -3.67 30.79 14.66
C LYS A 128 -4.73 31.89 14.54
N LEU A 129 -5.93 31.54 14.07
CA LEU A 129 -7.04 32.49 13.95
C LEU A 129 -7.48 33.01 15.32
N GLU A 130 -7.55 32.15 16.32
CA GLU A 130 -7.94 32.54 17.67
C GLU A 130 -6.88 33.46 18.32
N LEU A 131 -5.60 33.14 18.16
CA LEU A 131 -4.50 34.00 18.62
C LEU A 131 -4.54 35.37 17.94
N PHE A 132 -4.78 35.41 16.62
CA PHE A 132 -4.90 36.68 15.89
C PHE A 132 -6.06 37.53 16.43
N LYS A 133 -7.23 36.92 16.70
CA LYS A 133 -8.38 37.61 17.30
C LYS A 133 -8.09 38.15 18.70
N ARG A 134 -7.29 37.44 19.51
CA ARG A 134 -6.90 37.88 20.86
C ARG A 134 -5.92 39.06 20.80
N LEU A 135 -4.99 39.07 19.85
CA LEU A 135 -4.01 40.15 19.68
C LEU A 135 -4.61 41.45 19.11
N HIS A 136 -5.69 41.36 18.34
CA HIS A 136 -6.37 42.51 17.73
C HIS A 136 -7.64 42.95 18.48
N LYS A 137 -7.87 42.45 19.70
CA LYS A 137 -8.91 43.02 20.57
C LYS A 137 -8.44 44.39 21.04
N PRO A 138 -9.18 45.49 20.78
CA PRO A 138 -8.81 46.80 21.30
C PRO A 138 -8.86 46.76 22.82
N THR A 139 -7.77 47.19 23.47
CA THR A 139 -7.76 47.51 24.89
C THR A 139 -8.69 48.71 25.10
N SER A 140 -9.84 48.45 25.70
CA SER A 140 -10.70 49.50 26.27
C SER A 140 -10.03 50.11 27.50
#